data_AF-A0A7V5Y6K0-F1
#
_entry.id   AF-A0A7V5Y6K0-F1
#
_cell.length_a   1.000
_cell.length_b   1.000
_cell.length_c   1.000
_cell.angle_alpha   90.00
_cell.angle_beta   90.00
_cell.angle_gamma   90.00
#
_symmetry.space_group_name_H-M   'P 1'
#
loop_
_entity.id
_entity.type
_entity.pdbx_description
1 polymer ?
#
loop_
_entity_poly.entity_id
_entity_poly.type
_entity_poly.pdbx_seq_one_letter_code
_entity_poly.pdbx_strand_id
1 'polypeptide(L)'
;MAITLSERAAQELKALLEESGAPNASLRVWVAGGGCSGLQYQMAIDDADPEPNDLVFESHGIRIYVDDLSIRYMDGSSIDYVED
;
A
#
# COMPACT_ATOMS: atom_id res chain seq x y z
N MET A 1 11.64 7.49 -8.20
CA MET A 1 10.23 7.81 -7.91
C MET A 1 9.70 6.61 -7.13
N ALA A 2 9.01 6.86 -6.01
CA ALA A 2 8.68 5.85 -5.02
C ALA A 2 7.32 6.16 -4.40
N ILE A 3 6.57 5.12 -4.03
CA ILE A 3 5.38 5.23 -3.20
C ILE A 3 5.84 5.34 -1.75
N THR A 4 5.29 6.31 -1.02
CA THR A 4 5.63 6.54 0.38
C THR A 4 4.39 6.48 1.26
N LEU A 5 4.60 6.23 2.55
CA LEU A 5 3.58 6.38 3.58
C LEU A 5 3.85 7.68 4.35
N SER A 6 2.81 8.36 4.79
CA SER A 6 2.95 9.37 5.83
C SER A 6 3.38 8.70 7.15
N GLU A 7 3.92 9.51 8.06
CA GLU A 7 4.33 9.00 9.38
C GLU A 7 3.12 8.45 10.17
N ARG A 8 1.96 9.12 10.09
CA ARG A 8 0.72 8.66 10.73
C ARG A 8 0.25 7.34 10.13
N ALA A 9 0.18 7.23 8.80
CA ALA A 9 -0.24 6.01 8.13
C ALA A 9 0.68 4.83 8.48
N ALA A 10 1.98 5.06 8.55
CA ALA A 10 2.94 4.04 8.93
C ALA A 10 2.78 3.58 10.40
N GLN A 11 2.51 4.51 11.32
CA GLN A 11 2.30 4.16 12.74
C GLN A 11 1.03 3.33 12.92
N GLU A 12 -0.08 3.78 12.33
CA GLU A 12 -1.38 3.10 12.42
C GLU A 12 -1.34 1.73 11.76
N LEU A 13 -0.71 1.63 10.58
CA LEU A 13 -0.56 0.35 9.91
C LEU A 13 0.28 -0.62 10.73
N LYS A 14 1.40 -0.18 11.34
CA LYS A 14 2.19 -1.04 12.23
C LYS A 14 1.39 -1.54 13.42
N ALA A 15 0.64 -0.66 14.09
CA ALA A 15 -0.20 -1.05 15.20
C ALA A 15 -1.22 -2.12 14.76
N LEU A 16 -1.89 -1.91 13.63
CA LEU A 16 -2.85 -2.86 13.05
C LEU A 16 -2.20 -4.22 12.71
N LEU A 17 -0.99 -4.20 12.15
CA LEU A 17 -0.23 -5.42 11.84
C LEU A 17 0.17 -6.20 13.09
N GLU A 18 0.61 -5.49 14.13
CA GLU A 18 0.95 -6.08 15.43
C GLU A 18 -0.29 -6.69 16.11
N GLU A 19 -1.42 -5.98 16.10
CA GLU A 19 -2.70 -6.47 16.65
C GLU A 19 -3.25 -7.68 15.87
N SER A 20 -3.04 -7.72 14.55
CA SER A 20 -3.42 -8.85 13.71
C SER A 20 -2.47 -10.06 13.83
N GLY A 21 -1.39 -9.96 14.60
CA GLY A 21 -0.39 -11.02 14.75
C GLY A 21 0.45 -11.26 13.50
N ALA A 22 0.49 -10.30 12.57
CA ALA A 22 1.19 -10.37 11.30
C ALA A 22 2.19 -9.19 11.16
N PRO A 23 3.18 -9.06 12.07
CA PRO A 23 4.07 -7.90 12.13
C PRO A 23 4.97 -7.73 10.89
N ASN A 24 5.09 -8.77 10.07
CA ASN A 24 5.89 -8.77 8.84
C ASN A 24 5.04 -8.63 7.58
N ALA A 25 3.72 -8.53 7.70
CA ALA A 25 2.87 -8.35 6.54
C ALA A 25 3.11 -6.99 5.87
N SER A 26 2.67 -6.92 4.63
CA SER A 26 2.98 -5.83 3.71
C SER A 26 1.69 -5.14 3.28
N LEU A 27 1.78 -3.89 2.85
CA LEU A 27 0.66 -3.16 2.28
C LEU A 27 0.63 -3.38 0.77
N ARG A 28 -0.38 -4.06 0.25
CA ARG A 28 -0.63 -4.15 -1.18
C ARG A 28 -1.54 -3.03 -1.62
N VAL A 29 -1.20 -2.34 -2.71
CA VAL A 29 -1.96 -1.21 -3.26
C VAL A 29 -2.13 -1.39 -4.76
N TRP A 30 -3.36 -1.30 -5.26
CA TRP A 30 -3.65 -1.45 -6.69
C TRP A 30 -4.81 -0.55 -7.12
N VAL A 31 -4.88 -0.29 -8.42
CA VAL A 31 -5.99 0.40 -9.06
C VAL A 31 -7.01 -0.65 -9.50
N ALA A 32 -8.15 -0.72 -8.81
CA ALA A 32 -9.21 -1.70 -9.10
C ALA A 32 -10.03 -1.38 -10.38
N GLY A 33 -9.62 -0.34 -11.13
CA GLY A 33 -10.48 0.30 -12.12
C GLY A 33 -11.70 0.94 -11.47
N GLY A 34 -12.30 1.92 -12.13
CA GLY A 34 -13.59 2.40 -11.67
C GLY A 34 -14.51 2.71 -12.83
N GLY A 35 -15.81 2.70 -12.51
CA GLY A 35 -16.88 2.92 -13.47
C GLY A 35 -16.87 4.34 -14.03
N CYS A 36 -18.04 4.84 -14.42
CA CYS A 36 -18.18 6.19 -15.02
C CYS A 36 -17.59 7.36 -14.19
N SER A 37 -17.17 7.14 -12.94
CA SER A 37 -16.77 8.17 -11.98
C SER A 37 -15.26 8.25 -11.69
N GLY A 38 -14.41 7.46 -12.34
CA GLY A 38 -12.94 7.58 -12.22
C GLY A 38 -12.23 6.37 -11.63
N LEU A 39 -10.95 6.50 -11.29
CA LEU A 39 -10.12 5.41 -10.76
C LEU A 39 -10.41 5.16 -9.28
N GLN A 40 -10.47 3.90 -8.89
CA GLN A 40 -10.56 3.48 -7.49
C GLN A 40 -9.26 2.82 -7.08
N TYR A 41 -8.66 3.32 -6.00
CA TYR A 41 -7.47 2.75 -5.39
C TYR A 41 -7.90 1.84 -4.24
N GLN A 42 -7.39 0.61 -4.24
CA GLN A 42 -7.65 -0.38 -3.21
C GLN A 42 -6.36 -0.73 -2.49
N MET A 43 -6.51 -1.11 -1.23
CA MET A 43 -5.42 -1.46 -0.33
C MET A 43 -5.79 -2.69 0.48
N ALA A 44 -4.81 -3.56 0.72
CA ALA A 44 -4.97 -4.71 1.60
C ALA A 44 -3.67 -5.02 2.35
N ILE A 45 -3.81 -5.65 3.51
CA ILE A 45 -2.70 -6.26 4.22
C ILE A 45 -2.45 -7.64 3.59
N ASP A 46 -1.22 -7.88 3.19
CA ASP A 46 -0.79 -9.11 2.54
C ASP A 46 0.42 -9.69 3.30
N ASP A 47 0.23 -10.87 3.91
CA ASP A 47 1.29 -11.60 4.61
C ASP A 47 2.11 -12.49 3.67
N ALA A 48 1.73 -12.59 2.39
CA ALA A 48 2.46 -13.36 1.41
C ALA A 48 3.70 -12.61 0.87
N ASP A 49 4.58 -13.37 0.22
CA ASP A 49 5.65 -12.82 -0.60
C ASP A 49 5.08 -12.06 -1.82
N PRO A 50 5.81 -11.07 -2.35
CA PRO A 50 5.37 -10.29 -3.50
C PRO A 50 5.17 -11.18 -4.74
N GLU A 51 4.17 -10.86 -5.55
CA GLU A 51 3.95 -11.53 -6.82
C GLU A 51 5.04 -11.15 -7.84
N PRO A 52 5.27 -11.95 -8.90
CA PRO A 52 6.34 -11.70 -9.87
C PRO A 52 6.30 -10.34 -10.58
N ASN A 53 5.12 -9.72 -10.67
CA ASN A 53 4.91 -8.43 -11.32
C ASN A 53 4.72 -7.29 -10.31
N ASP A 54 4.86 -7.58 -9.01
CA ASP A 54 4.79 -6.55 -7.99
C ASP A 54 6.11 -5.77 -7.94
N LEU A 55 5.96 -4.45 -7.93
CA LEU A 55 7.00 -3.54 -7.51
C LEU A 55 6.96 -3.44 -5.99
N VAL A 56 8.13 -3.64 -5.38
CA VAL A 56 8.30 -3.60 -3.93
C VAL A 56 8.97 -2.29 -3.55
N PHE A 57 8.29 -1.53 -2.68
CA PHE A 57 8.82 -0.34 -2.04
C PHE A 57 8.92 -0.56 -0.54
N GLU A 58 9.77 0.21 0.12
CA GLU A 58 9.86 0.23 1.58
C GLU A 58 9.69 1.67 2.06
N SER A 59 8.77 1.88 3.00
CA SER A 59 8.54 3.17 3.63
C SER A 59 8.34 2.98 5.13
N HIS A 60 9.10 3.70 5.94
CA HIS A 60 9.06 3.58 7.41
C HIS A 60 9.21 2.14 7.94
N GLY A 61 9.93 1.25 7.22
CA GLY A 61 10.10 -0.16 7.58
C GLY A 61 8.89 -1.05 7.29
N ILE A 62 7.93 -0.56 6.48
CA ILE A 62 6.80 -1.34 5.97
C ILE A 62 7.03 -1.58 4.48
N ARG A 63 6.84 -2.82 4.04
CA ARG A 63 6.89 -3.19 2.63
C ARG A 63 5.57 -2.82 1.95
N ILE A 64 5.66 -2.25 0.77
CA ILE A 64 4.52 -1.83 -0.04
C ILE A 64 4.63 -2.55 -1.39
N TYR A 65 3.58 -3.26 -1.78
CA TYR A 65 3.49 -3.99 -3.04
C TYR A 65 2.54 -3.27 -3.98
N VAL A 66 2.97 -3.04 -5.22
CA VAL A 66 2.18 -2.35 -6.25
C VAL A 66 2.38 -3.05 -7.57
N ASP A 67 1.31 -3.43 -8.26
CA ASP A 67 1.43 -4.05 -9.58
C ASP A 67 1.95 -3.07 -10.65
N ASP A 68 2.56 -3.59 -11.71
CA ASP A 68 3.19 -2.81 -12.78
C ASP A 68 2.22 -1.87 -13.54
N LEU A 69 0.93 -2.17 -13.54
CA LEU A 69 -0.08 -1.34 -14.19
C LEU A 69 -0.47 -0.18 -13.29
N SER A 70 -0.66 -0.44 -12.00
CA SER A 70 -1.06 0.54 -10.98
C SER A 70 0.01 1.60 -10.72
N ILE A 71 1.30 1.24 -10.75
CA ILE A 71 2.38 2.21 -10.49
C ILE A 71 2.33 3.41 -11.44
N ARG A 72 1.85 3.22 -12.68
CA ARG A 72 1.77 4.30 -13.68
C ARG A 72 0.80 5.42 -13.27
N TYR A 73 -0.14 5.12 -12.38
CA TYR A 73 -1.12 6.07 -11.87
C TYR A 73 -0.72 6.65 -10.51
N MET A 74 0.21 6.00 -9.82
CA MET A 74 0.53 6.30 -8.41
C MET A 74 1.98 6.73 -8.20
N ASP A 75 2.84 6.69 -9.22
CA ASP A 75 4.24 7.03 -9.10
C ASP A 75 4.47 8.41 -8.45
N GLY A 76 5.26 8.43 -7.38
CA GLY A 76 5.52 9.64 -6.59
C GLY A 76 4.42 10.02 -5.59
N SER A 77 3.39 9.19 -5.41
CA SER A 77 2.32 9.42 -4.44
C SER A 77 2.74 9.12 -3.00
N SER A 78 2.07 9.77 -2.06
CA SER A 78 2.15 9.48 -0.63
C SER A 78 0.79 9.01 -0.12
N ILE A 79 0.77 7.91 0.62
CA ILE A 79 -0.42 7.30 1.22
C ILE A 79 -0.52 7.81 2.66
N ASP A 80 -1.65 8.43 2.98
CA ASP A 80 -1.93 8.98 4.31
C ASP A 80 -3.15 8.28 4.94
N TYR A 81 -3.22 8.34 6.27
CA TYR A 81 -4.32 7.77 7.05
C TYR A 81 -5.12 8.88 7.71
N VAL A 82 -6.42 8.89 7.42
CA VAL A 82 -7.37 9.90 7.92
C VAL A 82 -8.51 9.17 8.62
N GLU A 83 -8.76 9.53 9.87
CA GLU A 83 -9.95 9.17 10.64
C GLU A 83 -10.85 10.41 10.73
N ASP A 84 -12.16 10.23 10.55
CA ASP A 84 -13.21 11.24 10.75
C ASP A 84 -14.11 10.83 11.94
#